data_AF-A0A376J6E3-F1
#
_entry.id   AF-A0A376J6E3-F1
#
_cell.length_a   1.000
_cell.length_b   1.000
_cell.length_c   1.000
_cell.angle_alpha   90.00
_cell.angle_beta   90.00
_cell.angle_gamma   90.00
#
_symmetry.space_group_name_H-M   'P 1'
#
loop_
_entity.id
_entity.type
_entity.pdbx_description
1 polymer ?
#
loop_
_entity_poly.entity_id
_entity_poly.type
_entity_poly.pdbx_seq_one_letter_code
_entity_poly.pdbx_strand_id
1 'polypeptide(L)'
;MVDLKNRKYQCEQVNYDTFISYPQLDAWAAHPDFQSRVSTQIARQVALDRIMIGFNGTSHADESNFSTNKLLQDVNVGWLEHIRTDASERVMNDVTLTSRNMDNTVAHAGKYANADALVQDARSSLLDEWHKEADDLVVIMGAQPV
;
A
#
# COMPACT_ATOMS: atom_id res chain seq x y z
N MET A 1 21.24 -17.42 -3.17
CA MET A 1 19.87 -17.88 -3.45
C MET A 1 19.12 -17.92 -2.12
N VAL A 2 18.13 -17.05 -1.94
CA VAL A 2 17.26 -17.08 -0.75
C VAL A 2 16.44 -18.37 -0.83
N ASP A 3 16.63 -19.28 0.13
CA ASP A 3 15.86 -20.52 0.18
C ASP A 3 14.42 -20.21 0.59
N LEU A 4 13.50 -20.29 -0.38
CA LEU A 4 12.07 -20.06 -0.20
C LEU A 4 11.44 -21.03 0.83
N LYS A 5 12.11 -22.15 1.14
CA LYS A 5 11.60 -23.18 2.07
C LYS A 5 11.54 -22.72 3.52
N ASN A 6 12.27 -21.67 3.90
CA ASN A 6 12.30 -21.19 5.28
C ASN A 6 11.32 -20.03 5.56
N ARG A 7 10.57 -19.56 4.55
CA ARG A 7 9.53 -18.53 4.76
C ARG A 7 8.28 -19.19 5.33
N LYS A 8 7.91 -18.78 6.53
CA LYS A 8 6.65 -19.17 7.19
C LYS A 8 5.63 -18.08 6.95
N TYR A 9 4.41 -18.47 6.60
CA TYR A 9 3.28 -17.55 6.57
C TYR A 9 2.35 -17.88 7.74
N GLN A 10 1.80 -16.84 8.36
CA GLN A 10 0.80 -16.95 9.41
C GLN A 10 -0.43 -16.17 8.97
N CYS A 11 -1.59 -16.82 9.01
CA CYS A 11 -2.86 -16.16 8.72
C CYS A 11 -3.47 -15.70 10.05
N GLU A 12 -3.70 -14.41 10.16
CA GLU A 12 -4.34 -13.78 11.32
C GLU A 12 -5.73 -13.31 10.94
N GLN A 13 -6.69 -13.47 11.85
CA GLN A 13 -8.07 -13.14 11.60
C GLN A 13 -8.28 -11.63 11.72
N VAL A 14 -8.88 -11.02 10.70
CA VAL A 14 -9.29 -9.62 10.71
C VAL A 14 -10.81 -9.54 10.56
N ASN A 15 -11.46 -8.83 11.47
CA ASN A 15 -12.91 -8.62 11.45
C ASN A 15 -13.25 -7.25 10.84
N TYR A 16 -14.35 -7.17 10.11
CA TYR A 16 -14.86 -5.94 9.51
C TYR A 16 -16.30 -5.72 9.95
N ASP A 17 -16.49 -4.75 10.85
CA ASP A 17 -17.81 -4.40 11.37
C ASP A 17 -18.29 -3.09 10.75
N THR A 18 -19.58 -3.04 10.42
CA THR A 18 -20.21 -1.85 9.83
C THR A 18 -21.47 -1.49 10.60
N PHE A 19 -21.81 -0.21 10.60
CA PHE A 19 -23.00 0.30 11.27
C PHE A 19 -23.77 1.23 10.33
N ILE A 20 -25.09 1.07 10.29
CA ILE A 20 -26.01 1.96 9.58
C ILE A 20 -27.07 2.42 10.58
N SER A 21 -27.28 3.72 10.68
CA SER A 21 -28.23 4.29 11.63
C SER A 21 -29.69 4.08 11.19
N TYR A 22 -30.61 3.97 12.15
CA TYR A 22 -32.04 3.82 11.86
C TYR A 22 -32.63 4.90 10.93
N PRO A 23 -32.32 6.20 11.09
CA PRO A 23 -32.81 7.22 10.17
C PRO A 23 -32.32 7.03 8.73
N GLN A 24 -31.09 6.52 8.55
CA GLN A 24 -30.57 6.19 7.22
C GLN A 24 -31.27 4.96 6.65
N LEU A 25 -31.57 3.94 7.46
CA LEU A 25 -32.35 2.79 7.00
C LEU A 25 -33.75 3.21 6.54
N ASP A 26 -34.43 4.06 7.31
CA ASP A 26 -35.79 4.53 7.00
C ASP A 26 -35.83 5.40 5.74
N ALA A 27 -34.90 6.35 5.61
CA ALA A 27 -34.81 7.21 4.44
C ALA A 27 -34.60 6.42 3.13
N TRP A 28 -33.98 5.24 3.21
CA TRP A 28 -33.69 4.40 2.04
C TRP A 28 -34.66 3.22 1.89
N ALA A 29 -35.60 3.02 2.82
CA ALA A 29 -36.54 1.91 2.80
C ALA A 29 -37.48 1.93 1.58
N ALA A 30 -37.72 3.11 0.99
CA ALA A 30 -38.55 3.27 -0.20
C ALA A 30 -37.87 2.79 -1.50
N HIS A 31 -36.54 2.54 -1.48
CA HIS A 31 -35.79 2.12 -2.67
C HIS A 31 -35.70 0.58 -2.74
N PRO A 32 -36.23 -0.06 -3.80
CA PRO A 32 -36.24 -1.51 -3.92
C PRO A 32 -34.85 -2.14 -4.09
N ASP A 33 -33.85 -1.35 -4.47
CA ASP A 33 -32.46 -1.77 -4.69
C ASP A 33 -31.52 -1.45 -3.51
N PHE A 34 -32.07 -0.99 -2.38
CA PHE A 34 -31.31 -0.57 -1.20
C PHE A 34 -30.32 -1.64 -0.71
N GLN A 35 -30.78 -2.88 -0.54
CA GLN A 35 -29.93 -3.98 -0.04
C GLN A 35 -28.72 -4.23 -0.95
N SER A 36 -28.93 -4.23 -2.28
CA SER A 36 -27.86 -4.44 -3.25
C SER A 36 -26.84 -3.30 -3.23
N ARG A 37 -27.31 -2.05 -3.12
CA ARG A 37 -26.44 -0.87 -3.02
C ARG A 37 -25.57 -0.90 -1.77
N VAL A 38 -26.18 -1.18 -0.61
CA VAL A 38 -25.45 -1.27 0.67
C VAL A 38 -24.42 -2.38 0.64
N SER A 39 -24.80 -3.58 0.19
CA SER A 39 -23.87 -4.72 0.09
C SER A 39 -22.69 -4.40 -0.83
N THR A 40 -22.95 -3.78 -1.99
CA THR A 40 -21.90 -3.38 -2.95
C THR A 40 -20.96 -2.34 -2.34
N GLN A 41 -21.51 -1.36 -1.60
CA GLN A 41 -20.71 -0.34 -0.95
C GLN A 41 -19.84 -0.91 0.18
N ILE A 42 -20.39 -1.81 1.01
CA ILE A 42 -19.63 -2.49 2.07
C ILE A 42 -18.50 -3.33 1.45
N ALA A 43 -18.80 -4.13 0.42
CA ALA A 43 -17.80 -4.94 -0.26
C ALA A 43 -16.68 -4.08 -0.87
N ARG A 44 -17.03 -2.94 -1.48
CA ARG A 44 -16.07 -1.98 -2.01
C ARG A 44 -15.18 -1.39 -0.92
N GLN A 45 -15.77 -0.99 0.22
CA GLN A 45 -15.00 -0.41 1.32
C GLN A 45 -14.03 -1.44 1.90
N VAL A 46 -14.49 -2.65 2.18
CA VAL A 46 -13.64 -3.75 2.68
C VAL A 46 -12.49 -4.06 1.70
N ALA A 47 -12.74 -4.00 0.39
CA ALA A 47 -11.69 -4.18 -0.61
C ALA A 47 -10.64 -3.05 -0.58
N LEU A 48 -11.08 -1.79 -0.44
CA LEU A 48 -10.17 -0.65 -0.30
C LEU A 48 -9.35 -0.72 0.99
N ASP A 49 -9.97 -1.13 2.10
CA ASP A 49 -9.30 -1.28 3.39
C ASP A 49 -8.22 -2.37 3.31
N ARG A 50 -8.49 -3.50 2.64
CA ARG A 50 -7.48 -4.53 2.38
C ARG A 50 -6.29 -4.01 1.59
N ILE A 51 -6.52 -3.20 0.56
CA ILE A 51 -5.44 -2.58 -0.22
C ILE A 51 -4.65 -1.61 0.67
N MET A 52 -5.34 -0.80 1.46
CA MET A 52 -4.71 0.16 2.38
C MET A 52 -3.81 -0.54 3.41
N ILE A 53 -4.31 -1.61 4.04
CA ILE A 53 -3.54 -2.44 4.98
C ILE A 53 -2.37 -3.10 4.26
N GLY A 54 -2.56 -3.65 3.06
CA GLY A 54 -1.51 -4.33 2.31
C GLY A 54 -0.29 -3.44 2.02
N PHE A 55 -0.50 -2.14 1.76
CA PHE A 55 0.60 -1.19 1.52
C PHE A 55 1.14 -0.52 2.78
N ASN A 56 0.31 -0.26 3.80
CA ASN A 56 0.71 0.56 4.97
C ASN A 56 0.87 -0.24 6.27
N GLY A 57 0.41 -1.48 6.30
CA GLY A 57 0.43 -2.36 7.47
C GLY A 57 1.84 -2.64 7.99
N THR A 58 2.08 -2.37 9.27
CA THR A 58 3.37 -2.58 9.94
C THR A 58 3.32 -3.71 10.96
N SER A 59 2.18 -3.89 11.63
CA SER A 59 2.03 -4.86 12.72
C SER A 59 0.59 -5.30 12.85
N HIS A 60 0.38 -6.45 13.48
CA HIS A 60 -0.95 -6.89 13.91
C HIS A 60 -1.13 -6.62 15.40
N ALA A 61 -2.13 -5.82 15.75
CA ALA A 61 -2.56 -5.60 17.13
C ALA A 61 -3.87 -6.35 17.41
N ASP A 62 -4.04 -6.86 18.63
CA ASP A 62 -5.27 -7.55 19.04
C ASP A 62 -6.50 -6.61 19.01
N GLU A 63 -6.29 -5.33 19.36
CA GLU A 63 -7.28 -4.26 19.22
C GLU A 63 -6.68 -3.10 18.43
N SER A 64 -7.16 -2.88 17.20
CA SER A 64 -6.70 -1.79 16.34
C SER A 64 -7.24 -0.43 16.79
N ASN A 65 -6.42 0.62 16.70
CA ASN A 65 -6.79 1.99 17.07
C ASN A 65 -6.71 2.95 15.88
N PHE A 66 -7.87 3.29 15.33
CA PHE A 66 -7.99 4.21 14.20
C PHE A 66 -7.55 5.65 14.51
N SER A 67 -7.57 6.08 15.77
CA SER A 67 -7.18 7.45 16.14
C SER A 67 -5.67 7.69 15.98
N THR A 68 -4.87 6.67 16.28
CA THR A 68 -3.41 6.69 16.13
C THR A 68 -2.99 6.22 14.75
N ASN A 69 -3.66 5.21 14.21
CA ASN A 69 -3.30 4.53 12.97
C ASN A 69 -4.35 4.77 11.88
N LYS A 70 -4.43 6.02 11.38
CA LYS A 70 -5.42 6.44 10.37
C LYS A 70 -5.35 5.67 9.06
N LEU A 71 -4.20 5.08 8.74
CA LEU A 71 -3.96 4.27 7.54
C LEU A 71 -4.03 2.77 7.79
N LEU A 72 -4.66 2.34 8.90
CA LEU A 72 -4.84 0.92 9.25
C LEU A 72 -3.51 0.16 9.37
N GLN A 73 -2.50 0.83 9.92
CA GLN A 73 -1.13 0.33 10.00
C GLN A 73 -0.97 -0.80 11.03
N ASP A 74 -1.89 -0.88 11.99
CA ASP A 74 -1.89 -1.80 13.12
C ASP A 74 -2.83 -3.01 12.94
N VAL A 75 -3.42 -3.16 11.75
CA VAL A 75 -4.38 -4.25 11.48
C VAL A 75 -3.67 -5.53 11.05
N ASN A 76 -2.63 -5.43 10.21
CA ASN A 76 -1.82 -6.58 9.80
C ASN A 76 -0.48 -6.10 9.22
N VAL A 77 0.46 -7.02 9.00
CA VAL A 77 1.73 -6.75 8.32
C VAL A 77 1.51 -6.73 6.81
N GLY A 78 1.90 -5.64 6.17
CA GLY A 78 1.76 -5.41 4.73
C GLY A 78 2.95 -5.89 3.92
N TRP A 79 2.83 -5.85 2.58
CA TRP A 79 3.88 -6.28 1.65
C TRP A 79 5.17 -5.48 1.81
N LEU A 80 5.07 -4.17 2.01
CA LEU A 80 6.25 -3.30 2.15
C LEU A 80 7.01 -3.59 3.45
N GLU A 81 6.29 -3.86 4.54
CA GLU A 81 6.94 -4.18 5.81
C GLU A 81 7.66 -5.53 5.76
N HIS A 82 7.06 -6.54 5.14
CA HIS A 82 7.75 -7.82 4.89
C HIS A 82 9.05 -7.65 4.11
N ILE A 83 9.09 -6.77 3.10
CA ILE A 83 10.33 -6.49 2.37
C ILE A 83 11.36 -5.81 3.28
N ARG A 84 10.94 -4.87 4.13
CA ARG A 84 11.83 -4.19 5.08
C ARG A 84 12.42 -5.15 6.12
N THR A 85 11.63 -6.08 6.65
CA THR A 85 12.08 -7.02 7.69
C THR A 85 12.89 -8.18 7.11
N ASP A 86 12.42 -8.77 6.01
CA ASP A 86 12.96 -10.04 5.50
C ASP A 86 14.02 -9.85 4.43
N ALA A 87 14.07 -8.68 3.79
CA ALA A 87 14.97 -8.37 2.67
C ALA A 87 15.40 -6.89 2.68
N SER A 88 15.89 -6.40 3.81
CA SER A 88 16.31 -4.99 3.99
C SER A 88 17.37 -4.53 2.97
N GLU A 89 18.20 -5.45 2.47
CA GLU A 89 19.16 -5.22 1.39
C GLU A 89 18.53 -4.76 0.06
N ARG A 90 17.22 -5.04 -0.14
CA ARG A 90 16.44 -4.65 -1.32
C ARG A 90 15.68 -3.35 -1.13
N VAL A 91 15.87 -2.67 0.01
CA VAL A 91 15.22 -1.40 0.32
C VAL A 91 16.22 -0.27 0.21
N MET A 92 15.95 0.69 -0.68
CA MET A 92 16.76 1.90 -0.81
C MET A 92 16.18 3.01 0.07
N ASN A 93 16.93 3.41 1.11
CA ASN A 93 16.56 4.51 2.01
C ASN A 93 17.24 5.83 1.58
N ASP A 94 16.71 6.96 2.05
CA ASP A 94 17.28 8.31 1.86
C ASP A 94 17.55 8.69 0.39
N VAL A 95 16.61 8.33 -0.47
CA VAL A 95 16.60 8.74 -1.88
C VAL A 95 15.92 10.09 -2.00
N THR A 96 16.64 11.08 -2.51
CA THR A 96 16.08 12.39 -2.82
C THR A 96 15.99 12.58 -4.33
N LEU A 97 14.79 12.91 -4.80
CA LEU A 97 14.55 13.33 -6.18
C LEU A 97 14.79 14.83 -6.30
N THR A 98 15.36 15.24 -7.43
CA THR A 98 15.48 16.66 -7.77
C THR A 98 14.08 17.24 -8.00
N SER A 99 13.66 18.18 -7.15
CA SER A 99 12.39 18.89 -7.33
C SER A 99 12.58 20.07 -8.30
N ARG A 100 11.58 20.29 -9.14
CA ARG A 100 11.57 21.39 -10.12
C ARG A 100 10.34 22.25 -9.91
N ASN A 101 10.51 23.55 -10.07
CA ASN A 101 9.43 24.54 -10.04
C ASN A 101 8.59 24.44 -11.33
N MET A 102 7.41 25.08 -11.35
CA MET A 102 6.53 25.13 -12.53
C MET A 102 7.18 25.78 -13.76
N ASP A 103 8.22 26.58 -13.56
CA ASP A 103 9.04 27.19 -14.61
C ASP A 103 10.22 26.29 -15.06
N ASN A 104 10.24 25.03 -14.63
CA ASN A 104 11.27 24.02 -14.90
C ASN A 104 12.66 24.37 -14.32
N THR A 105 12.76 25.37 -13.44
CA THR A 105 13.98 25.63 -12.67
C THR A 105 14.15 24.58 -11.57
N VAL A 106 15.39 24.19 -11.28
CA VAL A 106 15.69 23.23 -10.21
C VAL A 106 15.43 23.92 -8.88
N ALA A 107 14.42 23.45 -8.15
CA ALA A 107 14.06 23.98 -6.84
C ALA A 107 14.97 23.40 -5.76
N HIS A 108 15.21 22.08 -5.77
CA HIS A 108 16.17 21.39 -4.90
C HIS A 108 16.94 20.33 -5.70
N ALA A 109 18.26 20.29 -5.57
CA ALA A 109 19.08 19.23 -6.16
C ALA A 109 18.99 17.95 -5.31
N GLY A 110 18.44 16.88 -5.89
CA GLY A 110 18.42 15.54 -5.30
C GLY A 110 19.55 14.66 -5.83
N LYS A 111 19.70 13.46 -5.27
CA LYS A 111 20.66 12.45 -5.75
C LYS A 111 20.34 11.98 -7.18
N TYR A 112 19.05 11.99 -7.56
CA TYR A 112 18.59 11.63 -8.91
C TYR A 112 17.93 12.82 -9.61
N ALA A 113 18.15 12.93 -10.91
CA ALA A 113 17.64 14.03 -11.73
C ALA A 113 16.14 13.90 -12.05
N ASN A 114 15.62 12.67 -12.13
CA ASN A 114 14.23 12.34 -12.43
C ASN A 114 13.84 10.98 -11.81
N ALA A 115 12.53 10.71 -11.73
CA ALA A 115 12.02 9.44 -11.20
C ALA A 115 12.44 8.24 -12.07
N ASP A 116 12.57 8.43 -13.38
CA ASP A 116 13.00 7.37 -14.31
C ASP A 116 14.43 6.89 -14.03
N ALA A 117 15.38 7.80 -13.77
CA ALA A 117 16.74 7.40 -13.38
C ALA A 117 16.76 6.62 -12.06
N LEU A 118 15.89 6.96 -11.11
CA LEU A 118 15.75 6.22 -9.86
C LEU A 118 15.23 4.80 -10.11
N VAL A 119 14.18 4.66 -10.94
CA VAL A 119 13.61 3.36 -11.30
C VAL A 119 14.64 2.49 -12.01
N GLN A 120 15.39 3.06 -12.95
CA GLN A 120 16.44 2.34 -13.68
C GLN A 120 17.56 1.88 -12.74
N ASP A 121 17.98 2.72 -11.80
CA ASP A 121 18.99 2.34 -10.81
C ASP A 121 18.48 1.23 -9.89
N ALA A 122 17.26 1.36 -9.36
CA ALA A 122 16.62 0.33 -8.55
C ALA A 122 16.50 -1.01 -9.29
N ARG A 123 16.10 -0.98 -10.57
CA ARG A 123 16.07 -2.17 -11.45
C ARG A 123 17.46 -2.79 -11.59
N SER A 124 18.50 -1.97 -11.73
CA SER A 124 19.85 -2.46 -11.98
C SER A 124 20.55 -3.00 -10.73
N SER A 125 20.28 -2.42 -9.55
CA SER A 125 21.01 -2.68 -8.31
C SER A 125 20.26 -3.58 -7.32
N LEU A 126 18.93 -3.46 -7.21
CA LEU A 126 18.14 -4.16 -6.18
C LEU A 126 17.54 -5.48 -6.65
N LEU A 127 17.28 -5.61 -7.96
CA LEU A 127 16.74 -6.86 -8.52
C LEU A 127 17.84 -7.87 -8.82
N ASP A 128 17.53 -9.15 -8.59
CA ASP A 128 18.39 -10.22 -9.05
C ASP A 128 18.42 -10.28 -10.58
N GLU A 129 19.55 -10.69 -11.15
CA GLU A 129 19.83 -10.64 -12.60
C GLU A 129 18.75 -11.30 -13.47
N TRP A 130 18.17 -12.40 -13.01
CA TRP A 130 17.13 -13.16 -13.70
C TRP A 130 15.77 -12.47 -13.76
N HIS A 131 15.50 -11.47 -12.90
CA HIS A 131 14.26 -10.68 -12.93
C HIS A 131 14.43 -9.35 -13.68
N LYS A 132 15.67 -8.94 -14.00
CA LYS A 132 15.91 -7.62 -14.61
C LYS A 132 15.30 -7.50 -16.00
N GLU A 133 15.28 -8.59 -16.77
CA GLU A 133 14.77 -8.63 -18.15
C GLU A 133 13.37 -9.24 -18.25
N ALA A 134 12.64 -9.35 -17.14
CA ALA A 134 11.28 -9.86 -17.17
C ALA A 134 10.32 -8.86 -17.85
N ASP A 135 9.51 -9.35 -18.80
CA ASP A 135 8.57 -8.54 -19.58
C ASP A 135 7.34 -8.07 -18.77
N ASP A 136 7.14 -8.60 -17.56
CA ASP A 136 6.00 -8.34 -16.68
C ASP A 136 6.32 -7.39 -15.52
N LEU A 137 7.45 -6.66 -15.60
CA LEU A 137 7.85 -5.72 -14.55
C LEU A 137 6.92 -4.49 -14.51
N VAL A 138 6.37 -4.21 -13.33
CA VAL A 138 5.48 -3.06 -13.09
C VAL A 138 6.05 -2.17 -12.01
N VAL A 139 6.01 -0.86 -12.24
CA VAL A 139 6.37 0.16 -11.26
C VAL A 139 5.09 0.74 -10.66
N ILE A 140 4.92 0.57 -9.35
CA ILE A 140 3.76 1.10 -8.61
C ILE A 140 4.20 2.39 -7.91
N MET A 141 3.49 3.49 -8.17
CA MET A 141 3.73 4.78 -7.53
C MET A 141 2.42 5.33 -6.93
N GLY A 142 2.54 6.06 -5.83
CA GLY A 142 1.43 6.82 -5.26
C GLY A 142 1.01 7.98 -6.16
N ALA A 143 -0.24 8.44 -6.00
CA ALA A 143 -0.79 9.53 -6.80
C ALA A 143 -0.06 10.88 -6.59
N GLN A 144 0.58 11.05 -5.42
CA GLN A 144 1.36 12.23 -5.10
C GLN A 144 2.75 11.80 -4.61
N PRO A 145 3.83 12.19 -5.31
CA PRO A 145 5.17 12.04 -4.77
C PRO A 145 5.31 12.98 -3.57
N VAL A 146 5.69 12.42 -2.42
CA VAL A 146 6.01 13.17 -1.18
C VAL A 146 7.37 13.81 -1.32
#